data_AF-A0AAW9RSB3-F1
#
_entry.id   AF-A0AAW9RSB3-F1
#
_cell.length_a   1.000
_cell.length_b   1.000
_cell.length_c   1.000
_cell.angle_alpha   90.00
_cell.angle_beta   90.00
_cell.angle_gamma   90.00
#
_symmetry.space_group_name_H-M   'P 1'
#
loop_
_entity.id
_entity.type
_entity.pdbx_description
1 polymer ?
#
loop_
_entity_poly.entity_id
_entity_poly.type
_entity_poly.pdbx_seq_one_letter_code
_entity_poly.pdbx_strand_id
1 'polypeptide(L)'
;MANFWNKAGNTYKMLKGKTNRAIEVGKLQIEISQLKSHVNSLYRQIGKLIFELSEEGTTEVSLTEERIAKKITEIKEKKARIEELEEEKDKDI
;
A
#
# COMPACT_ATOMS: atom_id res chain seq x y z
N MET A 1 -34.17 -19.44 -24.65
CA MET A 1 -33.84 -18.02 -24.37
C MET A 1 -33.42 -17.74 -22.91
N ALA A 2 -33.98 -18.43 -21.90
CA ALA A 2 -33.60 -18.24 -20.48
C ALA A 2 -32.10 -18.42 -20.19
N ASN A 3 -31.44 -19.37 -20.85
CA ASN A 3 -30.00 -19.64 -20.67
C ASN A 3 -29.09 -18.50 -21.16
N PHE A 4 -29.55 -17.70 -22.12
CA PHE A 4 -28.79 -16.56 -22.64
C PHE A 4 -28.77 -15.41 -21.62
N TRP A 5 -29.93 -15.07 -21.06
CA TRP A 5 -30.07 -14.05 -20.02
C TRP A 5 -29.34 -14.42 -18.72
N ASN A 6 -29.39 -15.69 -18.31
CA ASN A 6 -28.64 -16.17 -17.15
C ASN A 6 -27.12 -16.12 -17.38
N LYS A 7 -26.64 -16.47 -18.58
CA LYS A 7 -25.23 -16.39 -18.94
C LYS A 7 -24.74 -14.95 -19.00
N ALA A 8 -25.53 -14.04 -19.57
CA ALA A 8 -25.24 -12.61 -19.63
C ALA A 8 -25.24 -11.94 -18.25
N GLY A 9 -26.16 -12.32 -17.37
CA GLY A 9 -26.20 -11.81 -15.99
C GLY A 9 -24.99 -12.25 -15.15
N ASN A 10 -24.55 -13.49 -15.32
CA ASN A 10 -23.37 -14.00 -14.62
C ASN A 10 -22.07 -13.38 -15.15
N THR A 11 -21.90 -13.23 -16.47
CA THR A 11 -20.72 -12.57 -17.03
C THR A 11 -20.64 -11.11 -16.63
N TYR A 12 -21.77 -10.39 -16.59
CA TYR A 12 -21.82 -9.01 -16.11
C TYR A 12 -21.42 -8.89 -14.64
N LYS A 13 -21.92 -9.76 -13.76
CA LYS A 13 -21.54 -9.79 -12.33
C LYS A 13 -20.05 -10.07 -12.14
N MET A 14 -19.50 -11.04 -12.88
CA MET A 14 -18.07 -11.36 -12.84
C MET A 14 -17.20 -10.20 -13.33
N LEU A 15 -17.57 -9.57 -14.45
CA LEU A 15 -16.87 -8.39 -14.99
C LEU A 15 -16.88 -7.24 -13.98
N LYS A 16 -18.03 -6.91 -13.41
CA LYS A 16 -18.17 -5.85 -12.40
C LYS A 16 -17.32 -6.15 -11.15
N GLY A 17 -17.29 -7.40 -10.70
CA GLY A 17 -16.45 -7.83 -9.57
C GLY A 17 -14.95 -7.73 -9.86
N LYS A 18 -14.51 -8.06 -11.08
CA LYS A 18 -13.11 -7.92 -11.50
C LYS A 18 -12.70 -6.45 -11.62
N THR A 19 -13.57 -5.59 -12.18
CA THR A 19 -13.32 -4.14 -12.29
C THR A 19 -13.20 -3.48 -10.92
N ASN A 20 -14.09 -3.79 -9.97
CA ASN A 20 -14.03 -3.22 -8.62
C ASN A 20 -12.73 -3.62 -7.89
N ARG A 21 -12.31 -4.88 -8.00
CA ARG A 21 -11.05 -5.36 -7.42
C ARG A 21 -9.83 -4.65 -8.02
N ALA A 22 -9.76 -4.50 -9.34
CA ALA A 22 -8.67 -3.78 -10.00
C ALA A 22 -8.56 -2.33 -9.52
N ILE A 23 -9.70 -1.66 -9.30
CA ILE A 23 -9.73 -0.31 -8.72
C ILE A 23 -9.20 -0.32 -7.28
N GLU A 24 -9.57 -1.31 -6.47
CA GLU A 24 -9.12 -1.44 -5.08
C GLU A 24 -7.61 -1.67 -4.98
N VAL A 25 -7.06 -2.58 -5.79
CA VAL A 25 -5.61 -2.80 -5.89
C VAL A 25 -4.89 -1.52 -6.31
N GLY A 26 -5.41 -0.81 -7.31
CA GLY A 26 -4.84 0.47 -7.75
C GLY A 26 -4.79 1.51 -6.63
N LYS A 27 -5.85 1.62 -5.82
CA LYS A 27 -5.88 2.51 -4.65
C LYS A 27 -4.81 2.12 -3.62
N LEU A 28 -4.71 0.84 -3.27
CA LEU A 28 -3.72 0.34 -2.32
C LEU A 28 -2.28 0.60 -2.80
N GLN A 29 -2.02 0.45 -4.10
CA GLN A 29 -0.70 0.77 -4.68
C GLN A 29 -0.35 2.26 -4.59
N ILE A 30 -1.32 3.15 -4.80
CA ILE A 30 -1.15 4.60 -4.61
C ILE A 30 -0.82 4.89 -3.15
N GLU A 31 -1.57 4.32 -2.21
CA GLU A 31 -1.35 4.51 -0.77
C GLU A 31 0.04 3.98 -0.33
N ILE A 32 0.46 2.81 -0.82
CA ILE A 32 1.82 2.28 -0.57
C ILE A 32 2.88 3.25 -1.08
N SER A 33 2.68 3.83 -2.26
CA SER A 33 3.62 4.78 -2.85
C SER A 33 3.74 6.07 -2.03
N GLN A 34 2.60 6.58 -1.53
CA GLN A 34 2.58 7.72 -0.62
C GLN A 34 3.29 7.41 0.71
N LEU A 35 3.04 6.24 1.30
CA LEU A 35 3.70 5.80 2.54
C LEU A 35 5.22 5.67 2.37
N LYS A 36 5.69 5.10 1.25
CA LYS A 36 7.12 5.03 0.92
C LYS A 36 7.74 6.42 0.80
N SER A 37 7.04 7.35 0.15
CA SER A 37 7.48 8.75 0.05
C SER A 37 7.60 9.40 1.44
N HIS A 38 6.63 9.18 2.32
CA HIS A 38 6.68 9.68 3.70
C HIS A 38 7.84 9.08 4.50
N VAL A 39 8.10 7.78 4.39
CA VAL A 39 9.26 7.13 5.03
C VAL A 39 10.57 7.77 4.54
N ASN A 40 10.72 7.95 3.23
CA ASN A 40 11.91 8.60 2.67
C ASN A 40 12.07 10.05 3.14
N SER A 41 10.98 10.81 3.25
CA SER A 41 10.99 12.18 3.78
C SER A 41 11.44 12.21 5.24
N LEU A 42 10.97 11.27 6.06
CA LEU A 42 11.41 11.13 7.45
C LEU A 42 12.90 10.83 7.52
N TYR A 43 13.42 9.88 6.76
CA TYR A 43 14.86 9.60 6.71
C TYR A 43 15.69 10.81 6.26
N ARG A 44 15.18 11.62 5.33
CA ARG A 44 15.87 12.86 4.93
C ARG A 44 15.89 13.90 6.05
N GLN A 45 14.80 14.06 6.79
CA GLN A 45 14.73 14.96 7.95
C GLN A 45 15.70 14.50 9.05
N ILE A 46 15.77 13.19 9.30
CA ILE A 46 16.77 12.57 10.17
C ILE A 46 18.19 12.94 9.74
N GLY A 47 18.51 12.73 8.46
CA GLY A 47 19.84 13.03 7.95
C GLY A 47 20.21 14.52 8.08
N LYS A 48 19.25 15.42 7.86
CA LYS A 48 19.46 16.86 8.07
C LYS A 48 19.72 17.20 9.53
N LEU A 49 18.91 16.68 10.46
CA LEU A 49 19.10 16.91 11.89
C LEU A 49 20.46 16.39 12.39
N ILE A 50 20.87 15.20 11.93
CA ILE A 50 22.20 14.66 12.25
C ILE A 50 23.31 15.58 11.71
N PHE A 51 23.16 16.08 10.49
CA PHE A 51 24.13 16.99 9.88
C PHE A 51 24.21 18.32 10.67
N GLU A 52 23.08 18.96 10.94
CA GLU A 52 23.00 20.20 11.73
C GLU A 52 23.61 20.02 13.13
N LEU A 53 23.28 18.92 13.83
CA LEU A 53 23.84 18.63 15.16
C LEU A 53 25.35 18.32 15.12
N SER A 54 25.83 17.71 14.03
CA SER A 54 27.27 17.47 13.84
C SER A 54 28.06 18.76 13.64
N GLU A 55 27.47 19.77 12.98
CA GLU A 55 28.06 21.11 12.86
C GLU A 55 28.06 21.84 14.21
N GLU A 56 27.05 21.61 15.05
CA GLU A 56 26.91 22.20 16.39
C GLU A 56 27.69 21.44 17.50
N GLY A 57 28.43 20.38 17.15
CA GLY A 57 29.21 19.58 18.10
C GLY A 57 28.39 18.74 19.09
N THR A 58 27.09 18.58 18.82
CA THR A 58 26.15 17.85 19.69
C THR A 58 25.91 16.44 19.15
N THR A 59 26.03 15.42 20.00
CA THR A 59 26.07 14.00 19.57
C THR A 59 24.78 13.21 19.82
N GLU A 60 23.78 13.76 20.51
CA GLU A 60 22.56 13.02 20.83
C GLU A 60 21.39 13.39 19.92
N VAL A 61 21.07 12.48 18.99
CA VAL A 61 19.86 12.54 18.16
C VAL A 61 18.95 11.39 18.54
N SER A 62 17.95 11.65 19.40
CA SER A 62 16.88 10.70 19.69
C SER A 62 15.80 10.81 18.62
N LEU A 63 15.91 10.00 17.57
CA LEU A 63 14.85 9.84 16.60
C LEU A 63 14.03 8.61 16.93
N THR A 64 12.73 8.81 17.17
CA THR A 64 11.80 7.70 17.41
C THR A 64 11.65 6.86 16.15
N GLU A 65 12.42 5.76 16.07
CA GLU A 65 12.25 4.66 15.11
C GLU A 65 10.78 4.24 14.98
N GLU A 66 10.03 4.35 16.07
CA GLU A 66 8.62 3.96 16.19
C GLU A 66 7.73 4.55 15.08
N ARG A 67 7.97 5.81 14.67
CA ARG A 67 7.16 6.46 13.63
C ARG A 67 7.45 5.91 12.23
N ILE A 68 8.71 5.55 11.95
CA ILE A 68 9.09 4.88 10.69
C ILE A 68 8.61 3.43 10.71
N ALA A 69 8.79 2.74 11.84
CA ALA A 69 8.35 1.36 12.03
C ALA A 69 6.84 1.20 11.78
N LYS A 70 6.00 2.09 12.34
CA LYS A 70 4.55 2.11 12.08
C LYS A 70 4.23 2.20 10.59
N LYS A 71 4.88 3.10 9.85
CA LYS A 71 4.67 3.27 8.40
C LYS A 71 5.14 2.06 7.59
N ILE A 72 6.21 1.40 8.00
CA ILE A 72 6.67 0.15 7.39
C ILE A 72 5.65 -0.98 7.63
N THR A 73 5.08 -1.07 8.82
CA THR A 73 4.01 -2.03 9.14
C THR A 73 2.77 -1.79 8.28
N GLU A 74 2.30 -0.54 8.15
CA GLU A 74 1.19 -0.18 7.27
C GLU A 74 1.44 -0.59 5.80
N ILE A 75 2.68 -0.46 5.29
CA ILE A 75 3.04 -0.92 3.95
C ILE A 75 2.94 -2.44 3.84
N LYS A 76 3.39 -3.19 4.86
CA LYS A 76 3.33 -4.66 4.86
C LYS A 76 1.89 -5.16 4.85
N GLU A 77 1.02 -4.59 5.68
CA GLU A 77 -0.40 -4.94 5.74
C GLU A 77 -1.10 -4.69 4.41
N LYS A 78 -0.86 -3.54 3.78
CA LYS A 78 -1.45 -3.22 2.46
C LYS A 78 -0.95 -4.15 1.35
N LYS A 79 0.30 -4.60 1.42
CA LYS A 79 0.83 -5.60 0.48
C LYS A 79 0.17 -6.96 0.67
N ALA A 80 0.05 -7.43 1.92
CA ALA A 80 -0.65 -8.67 2.23
C ALA A 80 -2.10 -8.62 1.71
N ARG A 81 -2.77 -7.47 1.85
CA ARG A 81 -4.12 -7.28 1.31
C ARG A 81 -4.19 -7.36 -0.22
N ILE A 82 -3.18 -6.86 -0.94
CA ILE A 82 -3.08 -7.02 -2.40
C ILE A 82 -2.91 -8.50 -2.74
N GLU A 83 -2.03 -9.22 -2.04
CA GLU A 83 -1.80 -10.65 -2.26
C GLU A 83 -3.09 -11.47 -2.05
N GLU A 84 -3.85 -11.20 -0.98
CA GLU A 84 -5.17 -11.81 -0.76
C GLU A 84 -6.15 -11.55 -1.92
N LEU A 85 -6.24 -10.31 -2.40
CA LEU A 85 -7.13 -9.93 -3.50
C LEU A 85 -6.70 -10.57 -4.84
N GLU A 86 -5.41 -10.80 -5.03
CA GLU A 86 -4.84 -11.50 -6.18
C GLU A 86 -5.07 -13.02 -6.08
N GLU A 87 -4.93 -13.64 -4.91
CA GLU A 87 -5.23 -15.06 -4.69
C GLU A 87 -6.74 -15.38 -4.84
N GLU A 88 -7.62 -14.48 -4.40
CA GLU A 88 -9.07 -14.60 -4.61
C GLU A 88 -9.45 -14.54 -6.09
N LYS A 89 -8.68 -13.84 -6.92
CA LYS A 89 -8.89 -13.80 -8.38
C LYS A 89 -8.57 -15.16 -9.02
N ASP A 90 -7.59 -15.89 -8.51
CA ASP A 90 -7.17 -17.19 -9.07
C ASP A 90 -8.09 -18.34 -8.63
N LYS A 91 -8.86 -18.18 -7.54
CA LYS A 91 -9.88 -19.14 -7.09
C LYS A 91 -11.23 -19.03 -7.83
N ASP A 92 -11.46 -17.92 -8.54
CA ASP A 92 -12.68 -17.62 -9.31
C ASP A 92 -12.63 -18.11 -10.78
N ILE A 93 -11.55 -18.78 -11.21
CA ILE A 93 -11.33 -19.35 -12.56
C ILE A 93 -11.55 -20.87 -12.52
#